data_AF-A0AAD1AH23-F1
#
_entry.id   AF-A0AAD1AH23-F1
#
_cell.length_a   1.000
_cell.length_b   1.000
_cell.length_c   1.000
_cell.angle_alpha   90.00
_cell.angle_beta   90.00
_cell.angle_gamma   90.00
#
_symmetry.space_group_name_H-M   'P 1'
#
loop_
_entity.id
_entity.type
_entity.pdbx_description
1 polymer ?
#
loop_
_entity_poly.entity_id
_entity_poly.type
_entity_poly.pdbx_seq_one_letter_code
_entity_poly.pdbx_strand_id
1 'polypeptide(L)'
;MLKEVGFQRKKGRTVLPLYEGWQGWVGLNSSGWTPRDGIIYPIIGVICDEVQSTYYDVQPELPGRNFPTPTITMPLGYAADVPELRQWIFTNDGTVEKQAADLTQAVVDIGIPYMRRHASLDAIRKRLSGDNIRPTPFNAEEKLAVTILVQDGYEAARAHIKAELAKISGKEDPSSQYDRKFAEKFLAYLDRTAR
;
A
#
# COMPACT_ATOMS: atom_id res chain seq x y z
N MET A 1 -0.63 15.51 17.94
CA MET A 1 0.07 15.74 16.66
C MET A 1 -0.65 15.10 15.48
N LEU A 2 -0.43 13.84 15.06
CA LEU A 2 -1.14 13.28 13.87
C LEU A 2 -2.68 13.35 13.95
N LYS A 3 -3.25 13.19 15.15
CA LYS A 3 -4.70 13.35 15.39
C LYS A 3 -5.19 14.78 15.10
N GLU A 4 -4.39 15.80 15.40
CA GLU A 4 -4.76 17.21 15.17
C GLU A 4 -4.87 17.53 13.69
N VAL A 5 -4.16 16.80 12.82
CA VAL A 5 -4.22 16.97 11.36
C VAL A 5 -5.19 15.99 10.69
N GLY A 6 -6.11 15.41 11.48
CA GLY A 6 -7.24 14.63 10.98
C GLY A 6 -7.03 13.11 10.92
N PHE A 7 -5.85 12.59 11.28
CA PHE A 7 -5.67 11.14 11.35
C PHE A 7 -6.43 10.51 12.54
N GLN A 8 -6.87 9.28 12.32
CA GLN A 8 -7.67 8.51 13.25
C GLN A 8 -7.07 7.12 13.45
N ARG A 9 -7.26 6.53 14.63
CA ARG A 9 -6.89 5.13 14.89
C ARG A 9 -8.07 4.22 14.52
N LYS A 10 -7.94 3.40 13.47
CA LYS A 10 -8.97 2.44 13.02
C LYS A 10 -8.39 1.03 12.92
N LYS A 11 -8.84 0.11 13.77
CA LYS A 11 -8.36 -1.29 13.84
C LYS A 11 -6.82 -1.38 13.88
N GLY A 12 -6.19 -0.63 14.80
CA GLY A 12 -4.73 -0.62 14.94
C GLY A 12 -3.95 0.10 13.84
N ARG A 13 -4.61 0.89 12.99
CA ARG A 13 -3.98 1.66 11.89
C ARG A 13 -4.23 3.14 12.04
N THR A 14 -3.30 3.96 11.56
CA THR A 14 -3.44 5.41 11.54
C THR A 14 -3.88 5.82 10.14
N VAL A 15 -5.13 6.27 10.01
CA VAL A 15 -5.77 6.56 8.71
C VAL A 15 -6.33 7.97 8.66
N LEU A 16 -6.35 8.56 7.47
CA LEU A 16 -6.93 9.87 7.17
C LEU A 16 -8.08 9.68 6.19
N PRO A 17 -9.34 9.96 6.54
CA PRO A 17 -10.41 9.96 5.55
C PRO A 17 -10.12 10.98 4.45
N LEU A 18 -10.22 10.57 3.19
CA LEU A 18 -10.05 11.47 2.04
C LEU A 18 -11.42 11.82 1.45
N TYR A 19 -12.16 10.80 1.03
CA TYR A 19 -13.56 10.85 0.58
C TYR A 19 -14.11 9.40 0.53
N GLU A 20 -15.35 9.21 0.09
CA GLU A 20 -16.04 7.91 0.14
C GLU A 20 -15.25 6.80 -0.56
N GLY A 21 -14.94 5.71 0.18
CA GLY A 21 -14.16 4.57 -0.32
C GLY A 21 -12.64 4.77 -0.34
N TRP A 22 -12.14 5.94 0.07
CA TRP A 22 -10.73 6.31 -0.01
C TRP A 22 -10.16 6.82 1.32
N GLN A 23 -9.03 6.24 1.72
CA GLN A 23 -8.34 6.62 2.96
C GLN A 23 -6.84 6.79 2.72
N GLY A 24 -6.27 7.84 3.29
CA GLY A 24 -4.83 7.93 3.52
C GLY A 24 -4.42 7.02 4.68
N TRP A 25 -3.18 6.56 4.67
CA TRP A 25 -2.64 5.67 5.69
C TRP A 25 -1.21 6.06 6.06
N VAL A 26 -0.88 5.98 7.34
CA VAL A 26 0.49 6.16 7.85
C VAL A 26 0.85 4.98 8.75
N GLY A 27 1.97 4.34 8.42
CA GLY A 27 2.68 3.39 9.26
C GLY A 27 3.94 4.04 9.82
N LEU A 28 4.13 3.92 11.13
CA LEU A 28 5.35 4.35 11.80
C LEU A 28 6.25 3.14 12.00
N ASN A 29 6.94 2.74 10.93
CA ASN A 29 7.92 1.66 11.06
C ASN A 29 9.08 2.15 11.92
N SER A 30 9.61 1.24 12.74
CA SER A 30 10.68 1.58 13.66
C SER A 30 11.74 0.51 13.72
N SER A 31 12.96 0.91 14.05
CA SER A 31 14.12 0.03 14.18
C SER A 31 15.14 0.58 15.17
N GLY A 32 16.09 -0.26 15.59
CA GLY A 32 17.25 0.20 16.34
C GLY A 32 16.93 0.75 17.72
N TRP A 33 15.87 0.24 18.38
CA TRP A 33 15.53 0.67 19.74
C TRP A 33 16.57 0.19 20.75
N THR A 34 17.11 1.15 21.49
CA THR A 34 17.97 0.97 22.66
C THR A 34 17.37 1.74 23.85
N PRO A 35 17.90 1.59 25.07
CA PRO A 35 17.49 2.44 26.19
C PRO A 35 17.76 3.95 25.98
N ARG A 36 18.56 4.33 24.96
CA ARG A 36 18.94 5.72 24.70
C ARG A 36 18.22 6.33 23.51
N ASP A 37 17.96 5.52 22.48
CA ASP A 37 17.48 6.00 21.20
C ASP A 37 16.64 4.95 20.45
N GLY A 38 15.98 5.42 19.38
CA GLY A 38 15.33 4.58 18.39
C GLY A 38 15.05 5.36 17.12
N ILE A 39 14.82 4.63 16.03
CA ILE A 39 14.61 5.23 14.71
C ILE A 39 13.19 4.95 14.26
N ILE A 40 12.53 5.98 13.73
CA ILE A 40 11.25 5.87 13.02
C ILE A 40 11.45 6.30 11.57
N TYR A 41 10.95 5.50 10.63
CA TYR A 41 10.90 5.82 9.21
C TYR A 41 9.46 5.64 8.70
N PRO A 42 8.69 6.73 8.53
CA PRO A 42 7.29 6.63 8.17
C PRO A 42 7.09 6.04 6.77
N ILE A 43 6.08 5.18 6.65
CA ILE A 43 5.52 4.73 5.37
C ILE A 43 4.14 5.35 5.23
N ILE A 44 3.88 5.94 4.07
CA ILE A 44 2.57 6.47 3.70
C ILE A 44 1.92 5.58 2.66
N GLY A 45 0.59 5.63 2.56
CA GLY A 45 -0.13 4.86 1.57
C GLY A 45 -1.55 5.35 1.34
N VAL A 46 -2.18 4.76 0.33
CA VAL A 46 -3.60 4.98 -0.01
C VAL A 46 -4.32 3.65 0.07
N ILE A 47 -5.47 3.66 0.72
CA ILE A 47 -6.44 2.57 0.80
C ILE A 47 -7.60 2.93 -0.14
N CYS A 48 -7.87 2.05 -1.10
CA CYS A 48 -9.12 2.02 -1.84
C CYS A 48 -9.91 0.83 -1.30
N ASP A 49 -11.03 1.09 -0.63
CA ASP A 49 -11.79 0.08 0.11
C ASP A 49 -12.24 -1.07 -0.81
N GLU A 50 -12.72 -0.75 -2.01
CA GLU A 50 -13.19 -1.74 -3.00
C GLU A 50 -12.08 -2.64 -3.53
N VAL A 51 -10.92 -2.06 -3.89
CA VAL A 51 -9.75 -2.86 -4.30
C VAL A 51 -9.28 -3.75 -3.14
N GLN A 52 -9.31 -3.26 -1.90
CA GLN A 52 -8.92 -4.08 -0.76
C GLN A 52 -9.89 -5.21 -0.46
N SER A 53 -11.20 -4.95 -0.45
CA SER A 53 -12.20 -5.99 -0.22
C SER A 53 -12.05 -7.09 -1.26
N THR A 54 -11.96 -6.72 -2.54
CA THR A 54 -11.82 -7.69 -3.63
C THR A 54 -10.52 -8.46 -3.53
N TYR A 55 -9.39 -7.81 -3.19
CA TYR A 55 -8.12 -8.48 -2.97
C TYR A 55 -8.20 -9.54 -1.85
N TYR A 56 -8.89 -9.23 -0.74
CA TYR A 56 -9.08 -10.19 0.35
C TYR A 56 -10.14 -11.26 0.05
N ASP A 57 -11.05 -11.03 -0.89
CA ASP A 57 -11.98 -12.06 -1.34
C ASP A 57 -11.34 -13.05 -2.31
N VAL A 58 -10.32 -12.61 -3.05
CA VAL A 58 -9.43 -13.45 -3.85
C VAL A 58 -8.48 -14.26 -2.96
N GLN A 59 -7.97 -13.64 -1.88
CA GLN A 59 -7.02 -14.26 -0.95
C GLN A 59 -7.58 -14.35 0.48
N PRO A 60 -8.60 -15.18 0.72
CA PRO A 60 -9.30 -15.24 2.00
C PRO A 60 -8.44 -15.77 3.15
N GLU A 61 -7.34 -16.48 2.85
CA GLU A 61 -6.41 -16.98 3.87
C GLU A 61 -5.50 -15.89 4.45
N LEU A 62 -5.40 -14.72 3.79
CA LEU A 62 -4.54 -13.66 4.29
C LEU A 62 -5.10 -13.11 5.60
N PRO A 63 -4.26 -12.93 6.63
CA PRO A 63 -4.69 -12.35 7.91
C PRO A 63 -5.13 -10.88 7.78
N GLY A 64 -4.87 -10.27 6.62
CA GLY A 64 -5.08 -8.86 6.34
C GLY A 64 -6.54 -8.39 6.37
N ARG A 65 -7.55 -9.28 6.42
CA ARG A 65 -8.92 -8.84 6.77
C ARG A 65 -8.99 -8.17 8.15
N ASN A 66 -8.12 -8.59 9.07
CA ASN A 66 -7.96 -7.99 10.39
C ASN A 66 -6.94 -6.84 10.39
N PHE A 67 -5.98 -6.85 9.47
CA PHE A 67 -4.93 -5.83 9.33
C PHE A 67 -4.76 -5.39 7.87
N PRO A 68 -5.72 -4.62 7.31
CA PRO A 68 -5.71 -4.34 5.87
C PRO A 68 -4.51 -3.47 5.51
N THR A 69 -3.69 -3.98 4.60
CA THR A 69 -2.49 -3.29 4.10
C THR A 69 -2.91 -2.30 3.02
N PRO A 70 -2.47 -1.03 3.05
CA PRO A 70 -2.79 -0.04 2.01
C PRO A 70 -2.62 -0.55 0.58
N THR A 71 -3.50 -0.10 -0.33
CA THR A 71 -3.50 -0.52 -1.74
C THR A 71 -2.18 -0.17 -2.42
N ILE A 72 -1.65 1.01 -2.14
CA ILE A 72 -0.28 1.41 -2.52
C ILE A 72 0.46 1.99 -1.31
N THR A 73 1.77 1.82 -1.26
CA THR A 73 2.66 2.39 -0.23
C THR A 73 3.89 3.05 -0.83
N MET A 74 4.47 3.96 -0.04
CA MET A 74 5.76 4.60 -0.30
C MET A 74 6.39 5.01 1.03
N PRO A 75 7.71 4.86 1.25
CA PRO A 75 8.35 5.54 2.38
C PRO A 75 8.22 7.06 2.21
N LEU A 76 7.90 7.78 3.28
CA LEU A 76 7.53 9.20 3.23
C LEU A 76 8.52 10.07 2.45
N GLY A 77 9.82 9.88 2.67
CA GLY A 77 10.85 10.68 2.00
C GLY A 77 10.93 10.48 0.49
N TYR A 78 10.50 9.33 -0.04
CA TYR A 78 10.46 9.07 -1.48
C TYR A 78 9.21 9.65 -2.16
N ALA A 79 8.27 10.20 -1.40
CA ALA A 79 7.13 10.94 -1.93
C ALA A 79 7.38 12.44 -2.07
N ALA A 80 8.55 12.94 -1.64
CA ALA A 80 8.95 14.33 -1.79
C ALA A 80 9.43 14.64 -3.23
N ASP A 81 9.54 15.92 -3.56
CA ASP A 81 10.03 16.39 -4.87
C ASP A 81 11.49 15.98 -5.12
N VAL A 82 12.29 15.91 -4.06
CA VAL A 82 13.65 15.34 -4.06
C VAL A 82 13.61 14.05 -3.23
N PRO A 83 13.49 12.87 -3.87
CA PRO A 83 13.29 11.61 -3.17
C PRO A 83 14.54 11.18 -2.39
N GLU A 84 14.37 10.94 -1.09
CA GLU A 84 15.43 10.40 -0.23
C GLU A 84 14.84 9.54 0.90
N LEU A 85 15.65 8.66 1.49
CA LEU A 85 15.24 7.99 2.71
C LEU A 85 15.24 9.00 3.87
N ARG A 86 14.07 9.27 4.44
CA ARG A 86 13.92 10.12 5.63
C ARG A 86 13.66 9.30 6.88
N GLN A 87 14.46 9.56 7.91
CA GLN A 87 14.41 8.88 9.20
C GLN A 87 14.42 9.92 10.31
N TRP A 88 13.67 9.65 11.37
CA TRP A 88 13.63 10.45 12.58
C TRP A 88 14.25 9.64 13.70
N ILE A 89 15.25 10.22 14.36
CA ILE A 89 15.91 9.63 15.51
C ILE A 89 15.27 10.22 16.76
N PHE A 90 14.72 9.35 17.59
CA PHE A 90 14.14 9.72 18.88
C PHE A 90 15.13 9.35 19.98
N THR A 91 15.55 10.34 20.77
CA THR A 91 16.51 10.20 21.87
C THR A 91 15.87 10.56 23.19
N ASN A 92 16.36 9.98 24.29
CA ASN A 92 15.94 10.30 25.66
C ASN A 92 16.64 11.56 26.22
N ASP A 93 16.76 12.61 25.42
CA ASP A 93 17.44 13.87 25.75
C ASP A 93 16.49 15.07 25.83
N GLY A 94 15.18 14.82 25.88
CA GLY A 94 14.14 15.86 25.90
C GLY A 94 13.80 16.45 24.52
N THR A 95 14.29 15.88 23.42
CA THR A 95 13.93 16.32 22.05
C THR A 95 12.76 15.57 21.42
N VAL A 96 12.18 14.59 22.14
CA VAL A 96 11.11 13.71 21.64
C VAL A 96 9.95 14.48 21.03
N GLU A 97 9.45 15.52 21.71
CA GLU A 97 8.33 16.33 21.25
C GLU A 97 8.66 17.09 19.96
N LYS A 98 9.89 17.61 19.86
CA LYS A 98 10.38 18.29 18.66
C LYS A 98 10.47 17.32 17.48
N GLN A 99 11.00 16.12 17.68
CA GLN A 99 11.09 15.08 16.65
C GLN A 99 9.71 14.60 16.21
N ALA A 100 8.77 14.44 17.14
CA ALA A 100 7.40 14.06 16.83
C ALA A 100 6.67 15.16 16.04
N ALA A 101 6.90 16.44 16.38
CA ALA A 101 6.34 17.57 15.66
C ALA A 101 6.91 17.67 14.24
N ASP A 102 8.23 17.54 14.07
CA ASP A 102 8.88 17.55 12.76
C ASP A 102 8.42 16.39 11.86
N LEU A 103 8.34 15.16 12.40
CA LEU A 103 7.80 14.01 11.68
C LEU A 103 6.35 14.26 11.25
N THR A 104 5.51 14.77 12.17
CA THR A 104 4.12 15.09 11.86
C THR A 104 4.03 16.14 10.75
N GLN A 105 4.87 17.18 10.80
CA GLN A 105 4.91 18.22 9.79
C GLN A 105 5.33 17.65 8.43
N ALA A 106 6.31 16.75 8.36
CA ALA A 106 6.67 16.06 7.13
C ALA A 106 5.52 15.19 6.57
N VAL A 107 4.72 14.57 7.42
CA VAL A 107 3.50 13.85 6.99
C VAL A 107 2.47 14.83 6.41
N VAL A 108 2.32 16.03 7.00
CA VAL A 108 1.42 17.08 6.48
C VAL A 108 1.89 17.58 5.12
N ASP A 109 3.17 17.91 5.00
CA ASP A 109 3.72 18.60 3.83
C ASP A 109 3.94 17.66 2.64
N ILE A 110 4.24 16.38 2.89
CA ILE A 110 4.57 15.40 1.85
C ILE A 110 3.51 14.30 1.79
N GLY A 111 3.18 13.74 2.95
CA GLY A 111 2.31 12.57 3.05
C GLY A 111 0.88 12.84 2.59
N ILE A 112 0.24 13.89 3.11
CA ILE A 112 -1.16 14.21 2.78
C ILE A 112 -1.31 14.58 1.30
N PRO A 113 -0.47 15.44 0.69
CA PRO A 113 -0.52 15.71 -0.75
C PRO A 113 -0.35 14.44 -1.60
N TYR A 114 0.58 13.56 -1.23
CA TYR A 114 0.74 12.27 -1.90
C TYR A 114 -0.52 11.42 -1.84
N MET A 115 -1.13 11.29 -0.65
CA MET A 115 -2.35 10.50 -0.46
C MET A 115 -3.51 11.03 -1.31
N ARG A 116 -3.71 12.35 -1.33
CA ARG A 116 -4.77 12.99 -2.12
C ARG A 116 -4.55 12.81 -3.62
N ARG A 117 -3.31 12.98 -4.10
CA ARG A 117 -2.96 12.83 -5.52
C ARG A 117 -3.21 11.41 -6.04
N HIS A 118 -3.04 10.40 -5.19
CA HIS A 118 -3.19 9.00 -5.58
C HIS A 118 -4.52 8.37 -5.15
N ALA A 119 -5.44 9.18 -4.64
CA ALA A 119 -6.81 8.74 -4.42
C ALA A 119 -7.55 8.79 -5.77
N SER A 120 -7.37 7.76 -6.59
CA SER A 120 -8.18 7.43 -7.78
C SER A 120 -7.69 6.10 -8.36
N LEU A 121 -8.57 5.38 -9.06
CA LEU A 121 -8.19 4.11 -9.71
C LEU A 121 -7.10 4.33 -10.76
N ASP A 122 -7.20 5.38 -11.57
CA ASP A 122 -6.18 5.73 -12.56
C ASP A 122 -4.80 5.97 -11.94
N ALA A 123 -4.73 6.75 -10.85
CA ALA A 123 -3.47 7.03 -10.19
C ALA A 123 -2.89 5.79 -9.50
N ILE A 124 -3.72 4.96 -8.87
CA ILE A 124 -3.30 3.67 -8.30
C ILE A 124 -2.78 2.74 -9.41
N ARG A 125 -3.53 2.58 -10.50
CA ARG A 125 -3.15 1.72 -11.62
C ARG A 125 -1.80 2.14 -12.19
N LYS A 126 -1.64 3.44 -12.49
CA LYS A 126 -0.36 4.00 -12.96
C LYS A 126 0.79 3.74 -11.98
N ARG A 127 0.51 3.82 -10.67
CA ARG A 127 1.52 3.60 -9.63
C ARG A 127 1.93 2.12 -9.51
N LEU A 128 0.99 1.21 -9.71
CA LEU A 128 1.18 -0.24 -9.63
C LEU A 128 1.84 -0.81 -10.90
N SER A 129 1.52 -0.25 -12.08
CA SER A 129 2.05 -0.71 -13.37
C SER A 129 3.40 -0.08 -13.78
N GLY A 130 3.78 1.06 -13.18
CA GLY A 130 5.01 1.77 -13.56
C GLY A 130 6.29 1.27 -12.88
N ASP A 131 7.44 1.71 -13.39
CA ASP A 131 8.80 1.41 -12.91
C ASP A 131 9.19 2.15 -11.60
N ASN A 132 8.19 2.53 -10.82
CA ASN A 132 8.38 3.23 -9.55
C ASN A 132 8.92 2.26 -8.48
N ILE A 133 9.50 2.80 -7.39
CA ILE A 133 9.91 1.98 -6.24
C ILE A 133 8.71 1.17 -5.74
N ARG A 134 8.80 -0.16 -5.78
CA ARG A 134 7.78 -1.08 -5.27
C ARG A 134 8.40 -1.85 -4.10
N PRO A 135 8.15 -1.45 -2.85
CA PRO A 135 8.73 -2.15 -1.69
C PRO A 135 8.39 -3.64 -1.65
N THR A 136 7.23 -4.02 -2.19
CA THR A 136 6.80 -5.41 -2.37
C THR A 136 6.22 -5.61 -3.78
N PRO A 137 7.06 -5.96 -4.78
CA PRO A 137 6.64 -6.08 -6.19
C PRO A 137 5.48 -7.07 -6.40
N PHE A 138 5.52 -8.24 -5.76
CA PHE A 138 4.47 -9.26 -5.85
C PHE A 138 3.09 -8.70 -5.46
N ASN A 139 2.98 -8.07 -4.28
CA ASN A 139 1.72 -7.46 -3.82
C ASN A 139 1.24 -6.36 -4.78
N ALA A 140 2.14 -5.68 -5.48
CA ALA A 140 1.76 -4.64 -6.43
C ALA A 140 1.12 -5.22 -7.69
N GLU A 141 1.64 -6.33 -8.20
CA GLU A 141 1.10 -7.02 -9.39
C GLU A 141 -0.27 -7.63 -9.11
N GLU A 142 -0.42 -8.28 -7.95
CA GLU A 142 -1.71 -8.83 -7.54
C GLU A 142 -2.78 -7.73 -7.37
N LYS A 143 -2.40 -6.61 -6.74
CA LYS A 143 -3.30 -5.45 -6.58
C LYS A 143 -3.57 -4.73 -7.90
N LEU A 144 -2.66 -4.81 -8.87
CA LEU A 144 -2.88 -4.28 -10.22
C LEU A 144 -4.00 -5.05 -10.91
N ALA A 145 -3.98 -6.39 -10.85
CA ALA A 145 -5.04 -7.22 -11.41
C ALA A 145 -6.41 -6.92 -10.79
N VAL A 146 -6.47 -6.74 -9.46
CA VAL A 146 -7.70 -6.34 -8.77
C VAL A 146 -8.13 -4.92 -9.16
N THR A 147 -7.19 -3.98 -9.32
CA THR A 147 -7.49 -2.62 -9.77
C THR A 147 -8.09 -2.63 -11.18
N ILE A 148 -7.55 -3.44 -12.10
CA ILE A 148 -8.08 -3.62 -13.45
C ILE A 148 -9.49 -4.22 -13.40
N LEU A 149 -9.75 -5.19 -12.52
CA LEU A 149 -11.09 -5.73 -12.34
C LEU A 149 -12.09 -4.65 -11.90
N VAL A 150 -11.74 -3.87 -10.88
CA VAL A 150 -12.61 -2.82 -10.36
C VAL A 150 -12.85 -1.71 -11.40
N GLN A 151 -11.84 -1.40 -12.21
CA GLN A 151 -11.89 -0.29 -13.16
C GLN A 151 -12.47 -0.67 -14.54
N ASP A 152 -12.06 -1.82 -15.09
CA ASP A 152 -12.31 -2.21 -16.48
C ASP A 152 -13.17 -3.49 -16.59
N GLY A 153 -13.45 -4.16 -15.46
CA GLY A 153 -14.30 -5.35 -15.40
C GLY A 153 -13.58 -6.68 -15.66
N TYR A 154 -14.40 -7.74 -15.71
CA TYR A 154 -13.97 -9.14 -15.68
C TYR A 154 -13.07 -9.55 -16.85
N GLU A 155 -13.45 -9.18 -18.08
CA GLU A 155 -12.72 -9.59 -19.28
C GLU A 155 -11.32 -8.95 -19.34
N ALA A 156 -11.22 -7.67 -18.98
CA ALA A 156 -9.94 -6.97 -18.92
C ALA A 156 -9.02 -7.58 -17.86
N ALA A 157 -9.56 -7.86 -16.67
CA ALA A 157 -8.80 -8.50 -15.58
C ALA A 157 -8.32 -9.91 -15.96
N ARG A 158 -9.18 -10.69 -16.62
CA ARG A 158 -8.83 -12.03 -17.13
C ARG A 158 -7.73 -11.96 -18.18
N ALA A 159 -7.85 -11.04 -19.14
CA ALA A 159 -6.85 -10.85 -20.19
C ALA A 159 -5.49 -10.48 -19.60
N HIS A 160 -5.47 -9.58 -18.60
CA HIS A 160 -4.25 -9.18 -17.90
C HIS A 160 -3.55 -10.36 -17.22
N ILE A 161 -4.25 -11.13 -16.38
CA ILE A 161 -3.64 -12.26 -15.67
C ILE A 161 -3.17 -13.36 -16.62
N LYS A 162 -3.91 -13.63 -17.70
CA LYS A 162 -3.44 -14.59 -18.73
C LYS A 162 -2.16 -14.11 -19.42
N ALA A 163 -2.02 -12.80 -19.66
CA ALA A 163 -0.81 -12.23 -20.23
C ALA A 163 0.39 -12.33 -19.26
N GLU A 164 0.19 -12.06 -17.96
CA GLU A 164 1.26 -12.24 -16.95
C GLU A 164 1.68 -13.72 -16.82
N LEU A 165 0.73 -14.65 -16.78
CA LEU A 165 1.01 -16.10 -16.77
C LEU A 165 1.84 -16.54 -17.98
N ALA A 166 1.58 -15.98 -19.16
CA ALA A 166 2.35 -16.31 -20.37
C ALA A 166 3.82 -15.90 -20.25
N LYS A 167 4.14 -14.80 -19.55
CA LYS A 167 5.54 -14.32 -19.35
C LYS A 167 6.37 -15.24 -18.44
N ILE A 168 5.71 -16.04 -17.60
CA ILE A 168 6.35 -16.97 -16.68
C ILE A 168 6.17 -18.44 -17.11
N SER A 169 5.64 -18.68 -18.31
CA SER A 169 5.53 -20.03 -18.86
C SER A 169 6.92 -20.66 -18.96
N GLY A 170 7.07 -21.88 -18.42
CA GLY A 170 8.34 -22.62 -18.41
C GLY A 170 9.35 -22.18 -17.33
N LYS A 171 9.01 -21.24 -16.45
CA LYS A 171 9.86 -20.86 -15.30
C LYS A 171 9.49 -21.64 -14.04
N GLU A 172 10.43 -22.35 -13.43
CA GLU A 172 10.16 -23.17 -12.22
C GLU A 172 10.67 -22.52 -10.92
N ASP A 173 11.09 -21.26 -10.97
CA ASP A 173 11.58 -20.56 -9.79
C ASP A 173 10.47 -20.33 -8.74
N PRO A 174 10.84 -20.19 -7.45
CA PRO A 174 9.86 -19.99 -6.38
C PRO A 174 8.93 -18.79 -6.58
N SER A 175 9.39 -17.69 -7.16
CA SER A 175 8.53 -16.51 -7.44
C SER A 175 7.42 -16.84 -8.42
N SER A 176 7.74 -17.53 -9.51
CA SER A 176 6.76 -17.97 -10.51
C SER A 176 5.68 -18.91 -9.92
N GLN A 177 5.95 -19.60 -8.81
CA GLN A 177 4.93 -20.41 -8.11
C GLN A 177 3.91 -19.54 -7.35
N TYR A 178 4.35 -18.44 -6.74
CA TYR A 178 3.44 -17.50 -6.07
C TYR A 178 2.50 -16.84 -7.07
N ASP A 179 3.03 -16.40 -8.22
CA ASP A 179 2.26 -15.75 -9.28
C ASP A 179 1.18 -16.69 -9.84
N ARG A 180 1.52 -17.96 -10.06
CA ARG A 180 0.55 -18.99 -10.49
C ARG A 180 -0.55 -19.20 -9.46
N LYS A 181 -0.18 -19.33 -8.19
CA LYS A 181 -1.14 -19.54 -7.11
C LYS A 181 -2.12 -18.37 -6.99
N PHE A 182 -1.63 -17.13 -7.11
CA PHE A 182 -2.52 -15.97 -7.14
C PHE A 182 -3.42 -16.00 -8.38
N ALA A 183 -2.86 -16.23 -9.56
CA ALA A 183 -3.62 -16.25 -10.82
C ALA A 183 -4.73 -17.31 -10.82
N GLU A 184 -4.48 -18.51 -10.30
CA GLU A 184 -5.48 -19.57 -10.14
C GLU A 184 -6.65 -19.12 -9.27
N LYS A 185 -6.35 -18.54 -8.09
CA LYS A 185 -7.37 -18.01 -7.18
C LYS A 185 -8.15 -16.86 -7.80
N PHE A 186 -7.46 -15.96 -8.49
CA PHE A 186 -8.06 -14.81 -9.11
C PHE A 186 -9.00 -15.22 -10.26
N LEU A 187 -8.58 -16.15 -11.13
CA LEU A 187 -9.43 -16.69 -12.19
C LEU A 187 -10.65 -17.43 -11.62
N ALA A 188 -10.47 -18.24 -10.58
CA ALA A 188 -11.59 -18.90 -9.89
C ALA A 188 -12.55 -17.90 -9.23
N TYR A 189 -12.03 -16.80 -8.69
CA TYR A 189 -12.83 -15.70 -8.18
C TYR A 189 -13.68 -15.08 -9.31
N LEU A 190 -13.05 -14.73 -10.45
CA LEU A 190 -13.75 -14.17 -11.61
C LEU A 190 -14.89 -15.09 -12.10
N ASP A 191 -14.62 -16.40 -12.23
CA ASP A 191 -15.62 -17.38 -12.69
C ASP A 191 -16.82 -17.52 -11.74
N ARG A 192 -16.59 -17.31 -10.44
CA ARG A 192 -17.63 -17.37 -9.41
C ARG A 192 -18.50 -16.12 -9.38
N THR A 193 -17.92 -14.93 -9.58
CA THR A 193 -18.63 -13.65 -9.36
C THR A 193 -19.12 -12.98 -10.65
N ALA A 194 -18.71 -13.45 -11.84
CA ALA A 194 -19.21 -12.99 -13.13
C ALA A 194 -20.64 -13.50 -13.48
N ARG A 195 -21.32 -14.19 -12.56
CA ARG A 195 -22.66 -14.76 -12.75
C ARG A 195 -23.77 -13.86 -12.25
#